data_AF-A0A814IH36-F1
#
_entry.id   AF-A0A814IH36-F1
#
_cell.length_a   1.000
_cell.length_b   1.000
_cell.length_c   1.000
_cell.angle_alpha   90.00
_cell.angle_beta   90.00
_cell.angle_gamma   90.00
#
_symmetry.space_group_name_H-M   'P 1'
#
loop_
_entity.id
_entity.type
_entity.pdbx_description
1 polymer ?
#
loop_
_entity_poly.entity_id
_entity_poly.type
_entity_poly.pdbx_seq_one_letter_code
_entity_poly.pdbx_strand_id
1 'polypeptide(L)'
;MESKSNLKILSMRDRDFLKYIELAIKYGYPILFKDNDEYIDPIILNILSKNIHNQKNLFVKLGDKEIDIDPNFRMYLTSRLPNPKLSTFHFGRSIVINYTVTLKGLEEQLLSVLVKIERRELEEMRVNH
;
A
#
# COMPACT_ATOMS: atom_id res chain seq x y z
N MET A 1 4.17 10.96 -1.55
CA MET A 1 5.31 10.61 -2.43
C MET A 1 4.83 10.17 -3.81
N GLU A 2 3.91 9.21 -3.95
CA GLU A 2 3.46 8.69 -5.27
C GLU A 2 2.39 9.54 -6.00
N SER A 3 1.81 10.57 -5.36
CA SER A 3 0.78 11.43 -5.98
C SER A 3 1.27 12.21 -7.22
N LYS A 4 2.60 12.35 -7.38
CA LYS A 4 3.24 12.97 -8.55
C LYS A 4 3.55 11.97 -9.67
N SER A 5 3.35 10.66 -9.43
CA SER A 5 3.72 9.54 -10.32
C SER A 5 2.52 8.83 -10.95
N ASN A 6 1.37 9.51 -11.08
CA ASN A 6 0.12 8.92 -11.61
C ASN A 6 -0.40 7.70 -10.82
N LEU A 7 -0.31 7.73 -9.48
CA LEU A 7 -0.88 6.69 -8.62
C LEU A 7 -2.37 6.48 -8.91
N LYS A 8 -2.72 5.25 -9.32
CA LYS A 8 -4.11 4.84 -9.48
C LYS A 8 -4.60 4.15 -8.21
N ILE A 9 -5.72 4.63 -7.68
CA ILE A 9 -6.39 4.04 -6.52
C ILE A 9 -7.63 3.29 -7.00
N LEU A 10 -7.78 2.03 -6.60
CA LEU A 10 -8.87 1.14 -7.03
C LEU A 10 -9.38 0.28 -5.86
N SER A 11 -10.54 -0.31 -6.07
CA SER A 11 -11.04 -1.45 -5.30
C SER A 11 -10.93 -2.72 -6.14
N MET A 12 -10.68 -3.88 -5.51
CA MET A 12 -10.77 -5.17 -6.19
C MET A 12 -12.20 -5.53 -6.65
N ARG A 13 -13.21 -4.75 -6.21
CA ARG A 13 -14.60 -4.88 -6.66
C ARG A 13 -14.89 -4.11 -7.95
N ASP A 14 -13.97 -3.25 -8.39
CA ASP A 14 -14.16 -2.46 -9.61
C ASP A 14 -14.17 -3.39 -10.83
N ARG A 15 -15.20 -3.30 -11.69
CA ARG A 15 -15.32 -4.16 -12.88
C ARG A 15 -14.08 -4.17 -13.77
N ASP A 16 -13.37 -3.04 -13.83
CA ASP A 16 -12.21 -2.84 -14.68
C ASP A 16 -10.86 -3.01 -13.96
N PHE A 17 -10.83 -3.49 -12.71
CA PHE A 17 -9.60 -3.53 -11.92
C PHE A 17 -8.47 -4.32 -12.60
N LEU A 18 -8.81 -5.44 -13.25
CA LEU A 18 -7.87 -6.27 -14.01
C LEU A 18 -7.20 -5.50 -15.14
N LYS A 19 -7.97 -4.69 -15.88
CA LYS A 19 -7.46 -3.87 -16.97
C LYS A 19 -6.47 -2.83 -16.44
N TYR A 20 -6.77 -2.21 -15.30
CA TYR A 20 -5.84 -1.26 -14.68
C TYR A 20 -4.56 -1.92 -14.16
N ILE A 21 -4.64 -3.14 -13.62
CA ILE A 21 -3.46 -3.93 -13.24
C ILE A 21 -2.59 -4.22 -14.45
N GLU A 22 -3.19 -4.72 -15.55
CA GLU A 22 -2.48 -5.03 -16.79
C GLU A 22 -1.72 -3.79 -17.31
N LEU A 23 -2.37 -2.62 -17.31
CA LEU A 23 -1.74 -1.36 -17.70
C LEU A 23 -0.64 -0.94 -16.71
N ALA A 24 -0.86 -1.09 -15.41
CA ALA A 24 0.10 -0.71 -14.38
C ALA A 24 1.37 -1.55 -14.44
N ILE A 25 1.24 -2.87 -14.62
CA ILE A 25 2.37 -3.79 -14.80
C ILE A 25 3.16 -3.43 -16.06
N LYS A 26 2.46 -3.21 -17.19
CA LYS A 26 3.07 -2.96 -18.49
C LYS A 26 3.80 -1.62 -18.57
N TYR A 27 3.29 -0.58 -17.91
CA TYR A 27 3.81 0.78 -18.01
C TYR A 27 4.47 1.30 -16.73
N GLY A 28 4.61 0.45 -15.71
CA GLY A 28 5.25 0.81 -14.45
C GLY A 28 4.46 1.80 -13.60
N TYR A 29 3.15 1.93 -13.80
CA TYR A 29 2.33 2.85 -13.02
C TYR A 29 2.10 2.31 -11.60
N PRO A 30 2.24 3.16 -10.56
CA PRO A 30 1.94 2.74 -9.20
C PRO A 30 0.43 2.54 -9.04
N ILE A 31 0.05 1.45 -8.35
CA ILE A 31 -1.35 1.10 -8.10
C ILE A 31 -1.58 0.81 -6.61
N LEU A 32 -2.69 1.31 -6.07
CA LEU A 32 -3.10 1.09 -4.68
C LEU A 32 -4.50 0.47 -4.64
N PHE A 33 -4.61 -0.71 -4.06
CA PHE A 33 -5.89 -1.30 -3.73
C PHE A 33 -6.32 -0.93 -2.31
N LYS A 34 -7.50 -0.32 -2.20
CA LYS A 34 -8.12 0.05 -0.92
C LYS A 34 -9.06 -1.05 -0.39
N ASP A 35 -9.07 -1.17 0.93
CA ASP A 35 -10.05 -1.94 1.69
C ASP A 35 -10.13 -3.43 1.32
N ASN A 36 -8.98 -4.11 1.25
CA ASN A 36 -8.90 -5.54 0.87
C ASN A 36 -9.12 -6.49 2.05
N ASP A 37 -9.97 -6.10 2.99
CA ASP A 37 -10.15 -6.75 4.30
C ASP A 37 -10.81 -8.14 4.18
N GLU A 38 -11.77 -8.25 3.25
CA GLU A 38 -12.65 -9.41 3.15
C GLU A 38 -12.20 -10.42 2.09
N TYR A 39 -11.60 -9.92 1.02
CA TYR A 39 -11.29 -10.70 -0.16
C TYR A 39 -10.07 -10.12 -0.88
N ILE A 40 -9.13 -11.02 -1.20
CA ILE A 40 -8.01 -10.74 -2.08
C ILE A 40 -8.15 -11.68 -3.26
N ASP A 41 -8.28 -11.12 -4.46
CA ASP A 41 -8.43 -11.92 -5.66
C ASP A 41 -7.19 -12.84 -5.86
N PRO A 42 -7.36 -14.15 -6.14
CA PRO A 42 -6.26 -15.07 -6.39
C PRO A 42 -5.26 -14.58 -7.45
N ILE A 43 -5.72 -13.76 -8.40
CA ILE A 43 -4.85 -13.17 -9.41
C ILE A 43 -3.82 -12.20 -8.81
N ILE A 44 -4.20 -11.47 -7.75
CA ILE A 44 -3.31 -10.60 -6.97
C ILE A 44 -2.31 -11.45 -6.20
N LEU A 45 -2.77 -12.56 -5.64
CA LEU A 45 -1.90 -13.50 -4.93
C LEU A 45 -0.83 -14.08 -5.87
N ASN A 46 -1.15 -14.34 -7.13
CA ASN A 46 -0.16 -14.77 -8.13
C ASN A 46 0.89 -13.69 -8.42
N ILE A 47 0.47 -12.43 -8.54
CA ILE A 47 1.38 -11.29 -8.72
C ILE A 47 2.32 -11.15 -7.51
N LEU A 48 1.78 -11.20 -6.29
CA LEU A 48 2.54 -11.16 -5.04
C LEU A 48 3.51 -12.35 -4.91
N SER A 49 3.14 -13.50 -5.47
CA SER A 49 3.95 -14.69 -5.40
C SER A 49 5.24 -14.57 -6.20
N LYS A 50 5.45 -13.53 -7.03
CA LYS A 50 6.69 -13.33 -7.79
C LYS A 50 7.15 -14.63 -8.45
N ASN A 51 6.27 -15.29 -9.21
CA ASN A 51 6.64 -16.43 -10.07
C ASN A 51 7.50 -15.91 -11.26
N ILE A 52 8.64 -15.30 -10.91
CA ILE A 52 9.62 -14.67 -11.77
C ILE A 52 10.43 -15.80 -12.41
N HIS A 53 10.13 -16.10 -13.66
CA HIS A 53 10.90 -17.05 -14.43
C HIS A 53 12.06 -16.30 -15.08
N ASN A 54 13.25 -16.50 -14.53
CA ASN A 54 14.49 -15.87 -14.97
C ASN A 54 14.93 -16.41 -16.34
N GLN A 55 14.48 -15.78 -17.43
CA GLN A 55 15.18 -15.78 -18.72
C GLN A 55 15.01 -14.39 -19.39
N LYS A 56 15.93 -13.48 -19.07
CA LYS A 56 16.11 -12.12 -19.65
C LYS A 56 15.03 -11.05 -19.40
N ASN A 57 13.75 -11.38 -19.34
CA ASN A 57 12.65 -10.44 -19.04
C ASN A 57 11.81 -10.89 -17.84
N LEU A 58 11.38 -9.95 -16.99
CA LEU A 58 10.43 -10.20 -15.91
C LEU A 58 9.02 -10.24 -16.50
N PHE A 59 8.29 -11.34 -16.37
CA PHE A 59 6.89 -11.42 -16.81
C PHE A 59 6.01 -12.03 -15.72
N VAL A 60 4.72 -11.71 -15.75
CA VAL A 60 3.70 -12.26 -14.86
C VAL A 60 2.51 -12.76 -15.67
N LYS A 61 1.96 -13.90 -15.25
CA LYS A 61 0.78 -14.49 -15.85
C LYS A 61 -0.49 -13.95 -15.18
N LEU A 62 -1.30 -13.24 -15.94
CA LEU A 62 -2.59 -12.68 -15.53
C LEU A 62 -3.71 -13.40 -16.29
N GLY A 63 -4.31 -14.41 -15.66
CA GLY A 63 -5.24 -15.32 -16.34
C GLY A 63 -4.49 -16.12 -17.42
N ASP A 64 -4.91 -15.96 -18.67
CA ASP A 64 -4.27 -16.59 -19.84
C ASP A 64 -3.24 -15.70 -20.54
N LYS A 65 -3.03 -14.47 -20.06
CA LYS A 65 -2.08 -13.52 -20.65
C LYS A 65 -0.74 -13.54 -19.92
N GLU A 66 0.34 -13.44 -20.67
CA GLU A 66 1.68 -13.12 -20.15
C GLU A 66 1.96 -11.63 -20.39
N ILE A 67 2.37 -10.93 -19.34
CA ILE A 67 2.61 -9.48 -19.37
C ILE A 67 4.03 -9.23 -18.87
N ASP A 68 4.83 -8.53 -19.68
CA ASP A 68 6.14 -8.01 -19.26
C ASP A 68 5.96 -7.00 -18.12
N ILE A 69 6.69 -7.21 -17.02
CA ILE A 69 6.69 -6.35 -15.84
C ILE A 69 7.69 -5.23 -16.07
N ASP A 70 7.20 -4.00 -16.08
CA ASP A 70 8.07 -2.83 -16.02
C ASP A 70 8.82 -2.79 -14.68
N PRO A 71 10.14 -2.59 -14.66
CA PRO A 71 10.93 -2.56 -13.42
C PRO A 71 10.48 -1.48 -12.41
N ASN A 72 9.77 -0.45 -12.86
CA ASN A 72 9.25 0.62 -12.00
C ASN A 72 7.88 0.30 -11.40
N PHE A 73 7.26 -0.83 -11.77
CA PHE A 73 5.95 -1.20 -11.26
C PHE A 73 5.95 -1.33 -9.73
N ARG A 74 4.96 -0.70 -9.10
CA ARG A 74 4.73 -0.74 -7.65
C ARG A 74 3.26 -1.00 -7.36
N MET A 75 3.00 -1.98 -6.51
CA MET A 75 1.66 -2.32 -6.05
C MET A 75 1.57 -2.18 -4.53
N TYR A 76 0.52 -1.52 -4.07
CA TYR A 76 0.22 -1.32 -2.66
C TYR A 76 -1.13 -1.94 -2.34
N LEU A 77 -1.19 -2.65 -1.22
CA LEU A 77 -2.43 -3.21 -0.67
C LEU A 77 -2.64 -2.58 0.70
N THR A 78 -3.84 -2.08 0.95
CA THR A 78 -4.24 -1.60 2.28
C THR A 78 -5.31 -2.50 2.87
N SER A 79 -5.24 -2.64 4.19
CA SER A 79 -6.17 -3.38 5.03
C SER A 79 -6.43 -2.53 6.26
N ARG A 80 -7.69 -2.44 6.67
CA ARG A 80 -8.12 -1.90 7.97
C ARG A 80 -8.10 -2.98 9.04
N LEU A 81 -8.04 -4.26 8.67
CA LEU A 81 -7.86 -5.34 9.62
C LEU A 81 -6.42 -5.38 10.14
N PRO A 82 -6.21 -5.49 11.46
CA PRO A 82 -4.88 -5.69 12.06
C PRO A 82 -4.20 -6.97 11.57
N ASN A 83 -4.99 -7.97 11.20
CA ASN A 83 -4.55 -9.24 10.66
C ASN A 83 -5.30 -9.55 9.34
N PRO A 84 -4.83 -9.04 8.20
CA PRO A 84 -5.43 -9.38 6.90
C PRO A 84 -5.30 -10.88 6.62
N LYS A 85 -6.31 -11.46 5.97
CA LYS A 85 -6.37 -12.90 5.64
C LYS A 85 -5.46 -13.27 4.47
N LEU A 86 -4.16 -12.98 4.57
CA LEU A 86 -3.14 -13.49 3.66
C LEU A 86 -2.59 -14.81 4.21
N SER A 87 -2.32 -15.78 3.34
CA SER A 87 -1.64 -17.01 3.76
C SER A 87 -0.19 -16.70 4.15
N THR A 88 0.40 -17.49 5.04
CA THR A 88 1.81 -17.36 5.45
C THR A 88 2.77 -17.32 4.24
N PHE A 89 2.44 -18.07 3.19
CA PHE A 89 3.19 -18.09 1.93
C PHE A 89 3.18 -16.72 1.22
N HIS A 90 2.02 -16.06 1.11
CA HIS A 90 1.92 -14.75 0.46
C HIS A 90 2.46 -13.62 1.35
N PHE A 91 2.29 -13.72 2.66
CA PHE A 91 2.94 -12.83 3.64
C PHE A 91 4.46 -12.85 3.48
N GLY A 92 5.08 -14.03 3.41
CA GLY A 92 6.54 -14.16 3.27
C GLY A 92 7.13 -13.64 1.97
N ARG A 93 6.31 -13.41 0.93
CA ARG A 93 6.74 -12.86 -0.38
C ARG A 93 6.42 -11.37 -0.55
N SER A 94 5.79 -10.75 0.44
CA SER A 94 5.38 -9.36 0.42
C SER A 94 6.15 -8.55 1.47
N ILE A 95 6.42 -7.27 1.19
CA ILE A 95 6.85 -6.35 2.25
C ILE A 95 5.58 -5.85 2.94
N VAL A 96 5.38 -6.28 4.18
CA VAL A 96 4.23 -5.85 4.99
C VAL A 96 4.67 -4.72 5.91
N ILE A 97 3.96 -3.60 5.82
CA ILE A 97 4.17 -2.44 6.68
C ILE A 97 2.94 -2.28 7.56
N ASN A 98 3.10 -2.45 8.87
CA ASN A 98 2.03 -2.26 9.84
C ASN A 98 2.02 -0.80 10.33
N TYR A 99 0.98 -0.05 9.96
CA TYR A 99 0.74 1.33 10.41
C TYR A 99 -0.35 1.43 11.49
N THR A 100 -0.69 0.32 12.16
CA THR A 100 -1.66 0.36 13.27
C THR A 100 -1.11 1.25 14.37
N VAL A 101 -1.81 2.34 14.63
CA VAL A 101 -1.54 3.17 15.80
C VAL A 101 -1.90 2.34 17.03
N THR A 102 -0.92 2.03 17.87
CA THR A 102 -1.16 1.40 19.16
C THR A 102 -1.74 2.44 20.10
N LEU A 103 -2.58 2.04 21.07
CA LEU A 103 -3.18 2.97 22.04
C LEU A 103 -2.12 3.87 22.70
N LYS A 104 -0.99 3.26 23.10
CA LYS A 104 0.18 3.96 23.62
C LYS A 104 0.80 4.94 22.61
N GLY A 105 0.93 4.55 21.34
CA GLY A 105 1.44 5.43 20.29
C GLY A 105 0.51 6.62 20.02
N LEU A 106 -0.81 6.44 20.14
CA LEU A 106 -1.77 7.54 20.08
C LEU A 106 -1.65 8.48 21.27
N GLU A 107 -1.52 7.94 22.49
CA GLU A 107 -1.30 8.73 23.71
C GLU A 107 -0.03 9.59 23.59
N GLU A 108 1.08 9.02 23.12
CA GLU A 108 2.32 9.77 22.89
C GLU A 108 2.17 10.85 21.81
N GLN A 109 1.42 10.58 20.74
CA GLN A 109 1.13 11.56 19.70
C GLN A 109 0.28 12.72 20.22
N LEU A 110 -0.78 12.42 20.98
CA LEU A 110 -1.65 13.42 21.58
C LEU A 110 -0.89 14.25 22.63
N LEU A 111 -0.06 13.61 23.46
CA LEU A 111 0.80 14.30 24.41
C LEU A 111 1.78 15.24 23.70
N SER A 112 2.38 14.81 22.59
CA SER A 112 3.26 15.67 21.78
C SER A 112 2.54 16.89 21.23
N VAL A 113 1.27 16.75 20.82
CA VAL A 113 0.45 17.87 20.36
C VAL A 113 0.12 18.82 21.52
N LEU A 114 -0.31 18.29 22.67
CA LEU A 114 -0.63 19.09 23.86
C LEU A 114 0.58 19.90 24.34
N VAL A 115 1.75 19.28 24.47
CA VAL A 115 2.99 19.97 24.89
C VAL A 115 3.36 21.09 23.92
N LYS A 116 3.12 20.93 22.62
CA LYS A 116 3.36 22.00 21.63
C LYS A 116 2.40 23.18 21.79
N ILE A 117 1.14 22.90 22.12
CA ILE A 117 0.14 23.94 22.37
C ILE A 117 0.50 24.71 23.64
N GLU A 118 0.73 24.01 24.75
CA GLU A 118 1.10 24.64 26.03
C GLU A 118 2.39 25.48 25.90
N ARG A 119 3.41 24.98 25.20
CA ARG A 119 4.65 25.73 24.96
C ARG A 119 4.41 26.99 24.13
N ARG A 120 3.57 26.91 23.09
CA ARG A 120 3.20 28.10 22.29
C ARG A 120 2.48 29.14 23.15
N GLU A 121 1.52 28.72 23.97
CA GLU A 121 0.79 29.64 24.87
C GLU A 121 1.73 30.31 25.88
N LEU A 122 2.64 29.56 26.49
CA LEU A 122 3.65 30.09 27.41
C LEU A 122 4.62 31.08 26.72
N GLU A 123 4.98 30.83 25.46
CA GLU A 123 5.79 31.76 24.66
C GLU A 123 5.03 33.05 24.33
N GLU A 124 3.75 32.96 23.95
CA GLU A 124 2.90 34.12 23.68
C GLU A 124 2.69 34.98 24.93
N MET A 125 2.52 34.36 26.10
CA MET A 125 2.45 35.08 27.39
C MET A 125 3.76 35.78 27.76
N ARG A 126 4.92 35.22 27.37
CA ARG A 126 6.24 35.84 27.60
C ARG A 126 6.53 37.02 26.67
N VAL A 127 6.01 37.01 25.45
CA VAL A 127 6.28 38.06 24.44
C VAL A 127 5.37 39.28 24.64
N ASN A 128 4.19 39.09 25.24
CA ASN A 128 3.22 40.15 25.51
C ASN A 128 3.41 40.83 26.88
N HIS A 129 4.54 40.62 27.55
CA HIS A 129 4.84 41.15 28.88
C HIS A 129 6.25 41.78 28.93
#